data_AF-A0A7C5WY03-F1
#
_entry.id   AF-A0A7C5WY03-F1
#
_cell.length_a   1.000
_cell.length_b   1.000
_cell.length_c   1.000
_cell.angle_alpha   90.00
_cell.angle_beta   90.00
_cell.angle_gamma   90.00
#
_symmetry.space_group_name_H-M   'P 1'
#
loop_
_entity.id
_entity.type
_entity.pdbx_description
1 polymer ?
#
loop_
_entity_poly.entity_id
_entity_poly.type
_entity_poly.pdbx_seq_one_letter_code
_entity_poly.pdbx_strand_id
1 'polypeptide(L)'
;MVESKYVVYGLVSGVISGLVSGLIVYFSGETIVKLTYDLIVLEGAPPETIEYVKPIINYVIALSPILYIIQMLVIGAIFGSLEDYLVKKFHLKPVFAALATGGVYVTFLMIIPMVTVAIIDLRILSLIVKRLGYCIIALPVVVFIAALVFLSSTDILSPYISEEKVLEEK
;
A
#
# COMPACT_ATOMS: atom_id res chain seq x y z
N MET A 1 21.31 8.15 -16.64
CA MET A 1 20.71 8.38 -15.31
C MET A 1 20.82 7.07 -14.56
N VAL A 2 21.70 6.97 -13.58
CA VAL A 2 21.79 5.78 -12.72
C VAL A 2 20.54 5.77 -11.84
N GLU A 3 19.74 4.71 -11.87
CA GLU A 3 18.56 4.60 -11.01
C GLU A 3 19.00 4.66 -9.54
N SER A 4 18.34 5.50 -8.74
CA SER A 4 18.64 5.55 -7.31
C SER A 4 18.21 4.24 -6.64
N LYS A 5 19.11 3.62 -5.89
CA LYS A 5 18.83 2.39 -5.13
C LYS A 5 17.58 2.50 -4.25
N TYR A 6 17.28 3.68 -3.72
CA TYR A 6 16.11 3.92 -2.87
C TYR A 6 14.79 3.84 -3.67
N VAL A 7 14.80 4.19 -4.95
CA VAL A 7 13.63 3.99 -5.83
C VAL A 7 13.38 2.50 -6.02
N VAL A 8 14.44 1.70 -6.23
CA VAL A 8 14.34 0.23 -6.31
C VAL A 8 13.83 -0.36 -4.99
N TYR A 9 14.30 0.15 -3.84
CA TYR A 9 13.82 -0.30 -2.54
C TYR A 9 12.33 -0.02 -2.38
N GLY A 10 11.90 1.20 -2.74
CA GLY A 10 10.49 1.58 -2.79
C GLY A 10 9.65 0.68 -3.70
N LEU A 11 10.13 0.34 -4.90
CA LEU A 11 9.46 -0.58 -5.83
C LEU A 11 9.28 -1.98 -5.20
N VAL A 12 10.35 -2.55 -4.63
CA VAL A 12 10.29 -3.88 -4.01
C VAL A 12 9.36 -3.90 -2.80
N SER A 13 9.45 -2.90 -1.93
CA SER A 13 8.52 -2.74 -0.80
C SER A 13 7.08 -2.57 -1.27
N GLY A 14 6.87 -1.84 -2.38
CA GLY A 14 5.61 -1.70 -3.07
C GLY A 14 5.05 -3.04 -3.52
N VAL A 15 5.82 -3.85 -4.25
CA VAL A 15 5.38 -5.18 -4.70
C VAL A 15 4.99 -6.08 -3.53
N ILE A 16 5.81 -6.12 -2.48
CA ILE A 16 5.54 -6.96 -1.29
C ILE A 16 4.23 -6.52 -0.62
N SER A 17 4.05 -5.22 -0.40
CA SER A 17 2.82 -4.67 0.21
C SER A 17 1.60 -4.82 -0.70
N GLY A 18 1.77 -4.68 -2.02
CA GLY A 18 0.72 -4.87 -3.02
C GLY A 18 0.24 -6.31 -3.07
N LEU A 19 1.15 -7.29 -3.00
CA LEU A 19 0.81 -8.70 -2.89
C LEU A 19 -0.01 -8.96 -1.62
N VAL A 20 0.44 -8.45 -0.47
CA VAL A 20 -0.29 -8.59 0.79
C VAL A 20 -1.69 -7.97 0.72
N SER A 21 -1.80 -6.74 0.21
CA SER A 21 -3.09 -6.05 0.01
C SER A 21 -4.03 -6.84 -0.90
N GLY A 22 -3.49 -7.31 -2.02
CA GLY A 22 -4.25 -8.04 -3.01
C GLY A 22 -4.75 -9.39 -2.49
N LEU A 23 -3.93 -10.11 -1.72
CA LEU A 23 -4.34 -11.36 -1.05
C LEU A 23 -5.37 -11.12 0.04
N ILE A 24 -5.20 -10.06 0.85
CA ILE A 24 -6.20 -9.67 1.85
C ILE A 24 -7.56 -9.48 1.19
N VAL A 25 -7.63 -8.72 0.10
CA VAL A 25 -8.88 -8.45 -0.61
C VAL A 25 -9.44 -9.73 -1.23
N TYR A 26 -8.59 -10.53 -1.87
CA TYR A 26 -8.98 -11.80 -2.49
C TYR A 26 -9.65 -12.75 -1.48
N PHE A 27 -9.04 -12.92 -0.30
CA PHE A 27 -9.58 -13.79 0.76
C PHE A 27 -10.71 -13.15 1.57
N SER A 28 -10.87 -11.83 1.53
CA SER A 28 -11.93 -11.10 2.25
C SER A 28 -13.20 -10.89 1.41
N GLY A 29 -13.37 -11.61 0.30
CA GLY A 29 -14.43 -11.35 -0.67
C GLY A 29 -15.84 -11.33 -0.08
N GLU A 30 -16.20 -12.30 0.75
CA GLU A 30 -17.50 -12.31 1.43
C GLU A 30 -17.69 -11.10 2.36
N THR A 31 -16.64 -10.72 3.08
CA THR A 31 -16.64 -9.58 3.99
C THR A 31 -16.84 -8.28 3.22
N ILE A 32 -16.22 -8.14 2.05
CA ILE A 32 -16.36 -6.97 1.17
C ILE A 32 -17.79 -6.88 0.60
N VAL A 33 -18.38 -8.00 0.18
CA VAL A 33 -19.77 -8.04 -0.29
C VAL A 33 -20.74 -7.65 0.84
N LYS A 34 -20.54 -8.18 2.06
CA LYS A 34 -21.35 -7.83 3.23
C LYS A 34 -21.18 -6.37 3.64
N LEU A 35 -19.94 -5.85 3.60
CA LEU A 35 -19.66 -4.44 3.85
C LEU A 35 -20.37 -3.55 2.82
N THR A 36 -20.32 -3.92 1.54
CA THR A 36 -20.99 -3.14 0.49
C THR A 36 -22.51 -3.16 0.66
N TYR A 37 -23.08 -4.31 1.03
CA TYR A 37 -24.49 -4.40 1.38
C TYR A 37 -24.86 -3.46 2.54
N ASP A 38 -24.09 -3.48 3.64
CA ASP A 38 -24.35 -2.61 4.78
C ASP A 38 -24.25 -1.12 4.40
N LEU A 39 -23.33 -0.76 3.50
CA LEU A 39 -23.18 0.61 3.01
C LEU A 39 -24.37 1.03 2.12
N ILE A 40 -24.84 0.16 1.23
CA ILE A 40 -26.04 0.41 0.41
C ILE A 40 -27.25 0.67 1.32
N VAL A 41 -27.44 -0.16 2.34
CA VAL A 41 -28.53 0.00 3.31
C VAL A 41 -28.37 1.28 4.13
N LEU A 42 -27.14 1.63 4.53
CA LEU A 42 -26.86 2.85 5.28
C LEU A 42 -27.21 4.11 4.48
N GLU A 43 -26.93 4.12 3.17
CA GLU A 43 -27.26 5.21 2.25
C GLU A 43 -28.76 5.24 1.86
N GLY A 44 -29.58 4.33 2.39
CA GLY A 44 -31.02 4.26 2.13
C GLY A 44 -31.39 3.73 0.76
N ALA A 45 -30.45 3.11 0.04
CA ALA A 45 -30.71 2.47 -1.24
C ALA A 45 -31.40 1.09 -1.05
N PRO A 46 -32.23 0.64 -2.01
CA PRO A 46 -32.89 -0.67 -1.93
C PRO A 46 -31.87 -1.81 -1.77
N PRO A 47 -32.11 -2.80 -0.89
CA PRO A 47 -31.18 -3.92 -0.69
C PRO A 47 -30.86 -4.70 -1.97
N GLU A 48 -31.83 -4.78 -2.89
CA GLU A 48 -31.72 -5.38 -4.22
C GLU A 48 -30.62 -4.75 -5.09
N THR A 49 -30.19 -3.52 -4.77
CA THR A 49 -29.08 -2.82 -5.45
C THR A 49 -27.79 -3.66 -5.41
N ILE A 50 -27.60 -4.51 -4.39
CA ILE A 50 -26.44 -5.39 -4.29
C ILE A 50 -26.32 -6.35 -5.48
N GLU A 51 -27.43 -6.76 -6.09
CA GLU A 51 -27.42 -7.71 -7.23
C GLU A 51 -26.75 -7.10 -8.47
N TYR A 52 -26.84 -5.78 -8.64
CA TYR A 52 -26.21 -5.05 -9.74
C TYR A 52 -24.71 -4.83 -9.51
N VAL A 53 -24.29 -4.65 -8.25
CA VAL A 53 -22.91 -4.30 -7.90
C VAL A 53 -22.06 -5.56 -7.60
N LYS A 54 -22.66 -6.64 -7.12
CA LYS A 54 -21.97 -7.89 -6.77
C LYS A 54 -21.13 -8.49 -7.90
N PRO A 55 -21.57 -8.53 -9.18
CA PRO A 55 -20.72 -8.99 -10.27
C PRO A 55 -19.44 -8.15 -10.43
N ILE A 56 -19.55 -6.82 -10.28
CA ILE A 56 -18.43 -5.88 -10.36
C ILE A 56 -17.46 -6.12 -9.20
N ILE A 57 -17.99 -6.25 -7.97
CA ILE A 57 -17.19 -6.54 -6.78
C ILE A 57 -16.42 -7.85 -6.96
N ASN A 58 -17.09 -8.91 -7.42
CA ASN A 58 -16.45 -10.21 -7.63
C ASN A 58 -15.35 -10.15 -8.69
N TYR A 59 -15.56 -9.38 -9.77
CA TYR A 59 -14.54 -9.16 -10.79
C TYR A 59 -13.32 -8.43 -10.23
N VAL A 60 -13.53 -7.37 -9.44
CA VAL A 60 -12.45 -6.61 -8.80
C VAL A 60 -11.70 -7.49 -7.78
N ILE A 61 -12.41 -8.31 -6.99
CA ILE A 61 -11.80 -9.26 -6.05
C ILE A 61 -10.93 -10.27 -6.80
N ALA A 62 -11.42 -10.84 -7.90
CA ALA A 62 -10.66 -11.82 -8.68
C ALA A 62 -9.35 -11.24 -9.24
N LEU A 63 -9.35 -9.96 -9.61
CA LEU A 63 -8.17 -9.26 -10.12
C LEU A 63 -7.34 -8.55 -9.04
N SER A 64 -7.79 -8.55 -7.77
CA SER A 64 -7.17 -7.76 -6.72
C SER A 64 -5.67 -8.05 -6.56
N PRO A 65 -5.16 -9.30 -6.60
CA PRO A 65 -3.74 -9.55 -6.46
C PRO A 65 -2.88 -8.76 -7.46
N ILE A 66 -3.30 -8.73 -8.73
CA ILE A 66 -2.56 -8.06 -9.79
C ILE A 66 -2.76 -6.54 -9.71
N LEU A 67 -3.99 -6.08 -9.50
CA LEU A 67 -4.30 -4.66 -9.42
C LEU A 67 -3.55 -3.96 -8.29
N TYR A 68 -3.48 -4.58 -7.10
CA TYR A 68 -2.77 -4.01 -5.97
C TYR A 68 -1.26 -4.02 -6.15
N ILE A 69 -0.67 -5.03 -6.83
CA ILE A 69 0.75 -5.01 -7.17
C ILE A 69 1.07 -3.84 -8.10
N ILE A 70 0.28 -3.65 -9.16
CA ILE A 70 0.49 -2.55 -10.13
C ILE A 70 0.35 -1.20 -9.43
N GLN A 71 -0.72 -1.02 -8.63
CA GLN A 71 -0.94 0.20 -7.88
C GLN A 71 0.22 0.48 -6.92
N MET A 72 0.67 -0.54 -6.18
CA MET A 72 1.72 -0.39 -5.18
C MET A 72 3.12 -0.26 -5.78
N LEU A 73 3.36 -0.68 -7.02
CA LEU A 73 4.58 -0.35 -7.76
C LEU A 73 4.70 1.15 -7.96
N VAL A 74 3.63 1.80 -8.45
CA VAL A 74 3.63 3.26 -8.67
C VAL A 74 3.82 4.01 -7.35
N ILE A 75 3.06 3.61 -6.32
CA ILE A 75 3.18 4.20 -4.98
C ILE A 75 4.59 3.98 -4.43
N GLY A 76 5.11 2.76 -4.52
CA GLY A 76 6.46 2.39 -4.09
C GLY A 76 7.54 3.24 -4.75
N ALA A 77 7.45 3.49 -6.06
CA ALA A 77 8.37 4.36 -6.77
C ALA A 77 8.34 5.81 -6.26
N ILE A 78 7.15 6.36 -6.01
CA ILE A 78 6.97 7.71 -5.48
C ILE A 78 7.61 7.83 -4.10
N PHE A 79 7.34 6.89 -3.21
CA PHE A 79 7.87 6.91 -1.84
C PHE A 79 9.37 6.57 -1.79
N GLY A 80 9.88 5.68 -2.64
CA GLY A 80 11.33 5.46 -2.79
C GLY A 80 12.06 6.69 -3.33
N SER A 81 11.41 7.47 -4.21
CA SER A 81 11.94 8.77 -4.67
C SER A 81 11.93 9.81 -3.55
N LEU A 82 10.92 9.80 -2.68
CA LEU A 82 10.88 10.64 -1.48
C LEU A 82 12.02 10.27 -0.53
N GLU A 83 12.27 8.98 -0.31
CA GLU A 83 13.40 8.52 0.50
C GLU A 83 14.74 9.00 -0.09
N ASP A 84 14.95 8.82 -1.39
CA ASP A 84 16.15 9.32 -2.08
C ASP A 84 16.35 10.82 -1.88
N TYR A 85 15.27 11.59 -2.03
CA TYR A 85 15.28 13.03 -1.80
C TYR A 85 15.66 13.36 -0.35
N LEU A 86 15.09 12.65 0.63
CA LEU A 86 15.39 12.86 2.05
C LEU A 86 16.86 12.55 2.39
N VAL A 87 17.41 11.47 1.82
CA VAL A 87 18.83 11.13 1.98
C VAL A 87 19.72 12.20 1.35
N LYS A 88 19.47 12.58 0.09
CA LYS A 88 20.35 13.51 -0.64
C LYS A 88 20.24 14.96 -0.18
N LYS A 89 19.02 15.43 0.10
CA LYS A 89 18.77 16.85 0.44
C LYS A 89 19.05 17.15 1.90
N PHE A 90 18.63 16.26 2.79
CA PHE A 90 18.71 16.47 4.24
C PHE A 90 19.82 15.67 4.90
N HIS A 91 20.61 14.89 4.14
CA HIS A 91 21.71 14.07 4.65
C HIS A 91 21.28 13.11 5.76
N LEU A 92 20.03 12.65 5.70
CA LEU A 92 19.50 11.69 6.67
C LEU A 92 20.17 10.32 6.44
N LYS A 93 20.43 9.61 7.53
CA LYS A 93 20.83 8.20 7.42
C LYS A 93 19.68 7.41 6.74
N PRO A 94 19.99 6.41 5.91
CA PRO A 94 18.98 5.65 5.15
C PRO A 94 17.81 5.17 6.00
N VAL A 95 18.08 4.60 7.18
CA VAL A 95 17.04 4.12 8.11
C VAL A 95 16.09 5.23 8.55
N PHE A 96 16.61 6.42 8.86
CA PHE A 96 15.78 7.56 9.27
C PHE A 96 15.01 8.15 8.10
N ALA A 97 15.59 8.16 6.89
CA ALA A 97 14.88 8.56 5.68
C ALA A 97 13.74 7.60 5.34
N ALA A 98 13.95 6.29 5.46
CA ALA A 98 12.94 5.27 5.28
C ALA A 98 11.80 5.40 6.31
N LEU A 99 12.12 5.64 7.59
CA LEU A 99 11.12 5.87 8.63
C LEU A 99 10.30 7.14 8.38
N ALA A 100 10.96 8.24 8.00
CA ALA A 100 10.28 9.49 7.66
C ALA A 100 9.35 9.30 6.44
N THR A 101 9.83 8.61 5.41
CA THR A 101 9.04 8.21 4.23
C THR A 101 7.84 7.36 4.62
N GLY A 102 8.03 6.39 5.51
CA GLY A 102 6.97 5.56 6.06
C GLY A 102 5.93 6.36 6.85
N GLY A 103 6.37 7.38 7.59
CA GLY A 103 5.47 8.33 8.27
C GLY A 103 4.58 9.08 7.29
N VAL A 104 5.17 9.63 6.22
CA VAL A 104 4.42 10.30 5.15
C VAL A 104 3.45 9.32 4.48
N TYR A 105 3.90 8.10 4.20
CA TYR A 105 3.06 7.04 3.63
C TYR A 105 1.82 6.75 4.50
N VAL A 106 2.00 6.58 5.82
CA VAL A 106 0.90 6.37 6.77
C VAL A 106 -0.06 7.56 6.78
N THR A 107 0.48 8.78 6.78
CA THR A 107 -0.36 9.98 6.78
C THR A 107 -1.25 10.03 5.55
N PHE A 108 -0.70 9.84 4.35
CA PHE A 108 -1.45 9.98 3.11
C PHE A 108 -2.36 8.80 2.80
N LEU A 109 -1.93 7.56 3.08
CA LEU A 109 -2.68 6.38 2.66
C LEU A 109 -3.53 5.75 3.77
N MET A 110 -3.35 6.15 5.03
CA MET A 110 -4.14 5.65 6.14
C MET A 110 -4.86 6.76 6.90
N ILE A 111 -4.13 7.74 7.45
CA ILE A 111 -4.71 8.75 8.34
C ILE A 111 -5.66 9.67 7.57
N ILE A 112 -5.22 10.27 6.46
CA ILE A 112 -6.05 11.20 5.68
C ILE A 112 -7.34 10.52 5.19
N PRO A 113 -7.31 9.32 4.56
CA PRO A 113 -8.53 8.63 4.16
C PRO A 113 -9.46 8.31 5.34
N MET A 114 -8.93 7.81 6.46
CA MET A 114 -9.74 7.49 7.64
C MET A 114 -10.41 8.73 8.24
N VAL A 115 -9.65 9.83 8.40
CA VAL A 115 -10.18 11.11 8.90
C VAL A 115 -11.21 11.67 7.93
N THR A 116 -10.97 11.59 6.63
CA THR A 116 -11.93 12.05 5.61
C THR A 116 -13.25 11.30 5.71
N VAL A 117 -13.21 9.97 5.79
CA VAL A 117 -14.42 9.15 5.97
C VAL A 117 -15.12 9.49 7.30
N ALA A 118 -14.36 9.68 8.39
CA ALA A 118 -14.91 10.05 9.69
C ALA A 118 -15.65 11.41 9.67
N ILE A 119 -15.12 12.37 8.91
CA ILE A 119 -15.74 13.69 8.74
C ILE A 119 -17.02 13.60 7.91
N ILE A 120 -17.04 12.74 6.87
CA ILE A 120 -18.21 12.55 6.00
C ILE A 120 -19.34 11.85 6.77
N ASP A 121 -19.07 10.65 7.28
CA ASP A 121 -20.00 9.92 8.14
C ASP A 121 -19.23 8.88 8.98
N LEU A 122 -19.23 9.08 10.29
CA LEU A 122 -18.59 8.18 11.26
C LEU A 122 -19.14 6.73 11.17
N ARG A 123 -20.39 6.56 10.74
CA ARG A 123 -21.03 5.25 10.60
C ARG A 123 -20.36 4.43 9.50
N ILE A 124 -19.94 5.06 8.40
CA ILE A 124 -19.18 4.40 7.32
C ILE A 124 -17.86 3.86 7.87
N LEU A 125 -17.10 4.70 8.58
CA LEU A 125 -15.84 4.26 9.20
C LEU A 125 -16.07 3.11 10.18
N SER A 126 -17.13 3.20 11.00
CA SER A 126 -17.47 2.15 11.96
C SER A 126 -17.78 0.81 11.28
N LEU A 127 -18.46 0.83 10.13
CA LEU A 127 -18.78 -0.39 9.37
C LEU A 127 -17.52 -1.01 8.77
N ILE A 128 -16.64 -0.18 8.18
CA ILE A 128 -15.36 -0.62 7.63
C ILE A 128 -14.52 -1.30 8.72
N VAL A 129 -14.36 -0.64 9.87
CA VAL A 129 -13.58 -1.16 11.00
C VAL A 129 -14.22 -2.41 11.60
N LYS A 130 -15.55 -2.44 11.73
CA LYS A 130 -16.27 -3.60 12.29
C LYS A 130 -16.17 -4.83 11.38
N ARG A 131 -16.19 -4.65 10.06
CA ARG A 131 -16.16 -5.75 9.09
C ARG A 131 -14.75 -6.24 8.81
N LEU A 132 -13.78 -5.34 8.63
CA LEU A 132 -12.40 -5.69 8.27
C LEU A 132 -11.49 -5.82 9.49
N GLY A 133 -11.71 -5.02 10.54
CA GLY A 133 -10.80 -4.93 11.68
C GLY A 133 -9.56 -4.07 11.39
N TYR A 134 -9.07 -3.38 12.40
CA TYR A 134 -7.91 -2.49 12.28
C TYR A 134 -6.64 -3.21 11.80
N CYS A 135 -6.43 -4.46 12.24
CA CYS A 135 -5.25 -5.23 11.86
C CYS A 135 -5.19 -5.46 10.35
N ILE A 136 -6.31 -5.84 9.72
CA ILE A 136 -6.37 -6.09 8.27
C ILE A 136 -6.14 -4.79 7.50
N ILE A 137 -6.71 -3.68 7.96
CA ILE A 137 -6.55 -2.37 7.32
C ILE A 137 -5.10 -1.86 7.42
N ALA A 138 -4.45 -2.05 8.58
CA ALA A 138 -3.10 -1.56 8.83
C ALA A 138 -2.00 -2.45 8.25
N LEU A 139 -2.28 -3.75 8.03
CA LEU A 139 -1.25 -4.74 7.68
C LEU A 139 -0.44 -4.36 6.42
N PRO A 140 -1.04 -3.96 5.29
CA PRO A 140 -0.27 -3.54 4.12
C PRO A 140 0.68 -2.37 4.37
N VAL A 141 0.23 -1.41 5.20
CA VAL A 141 1.00 -0.22 5.57
C VAL A 141 2.22 -0.63 6.39
N VAL A 142 2.01 -1.49 7.39
CA VAL A 142 3.08 -2.02 8.23
C VAL A 142 4.09 -2.82 7.38
N VAL A 143 3.60 -3.66 6.47
CA VAL A 143 4.45 -4.46 5.58
C VAL A 143 5.30 -3.57 4.67
N PHE A 144 4.71 -2.53 4.07
CA PHE A 144 5.44 -1.59 3.23
C PHE A 144 6.60 -0.94 4.00
N ILE A 145 6.32 -0.40 5.18
CA ILE A 145 7.32 0.30 5.99
C ILE A 145 8.38 -0.67 6.48
N ALA A 146 7.99 -1.85 6.96
CA ALA A 146 8.94 -2.86 7.43
C ALA A 146 9.88 -3.29 6.31
N ALA A 147 9.35 -3.54 5.11
CA ALA A 147 10.16 -3.89 3.95
C ALA A 147 11.10 -2.74 3.55
N LEU A 148 10.61 -1.51 3.52
CA LEU A 148 11.41 -0.35 3.12
C LEU A 148 12.56 -0.11 4.11
N VAL A 149 12.24 -0.08 5.41
CA VAL A 149 13.23 0.08 6.47
C VAL A 149 14.26 -1.05 6.44
N PHE A 150 13.81 -2.29 6.23
CA PHE A 150 14.71 -3.44 6.13
C PHE A 150 15.69 -3.30 4.95
N LEU A 151 15.18 -2.97 3.76
CA LEU A 151 16.01 -2.81 2.56
C LEU A 151 17.00 -1.65 2.73
N SER A 152 16.55 -0.52 3.26
CA SER A 152 17.40 0.66 3.50
C SER A 152 18.39 0.48 4.65
N SER A 153 18.14 -0.44 5.57
CA SER A 153 19.06 -0.76 6.68
C SER A 153 20.13 -1.78 6.29
N THR A 154 19.78 -2.72 5.41
CA THR A 154 20.66 -3.84 5.03
C THR A 154 21.43 -3.58 3.75
N ASP A 155 20.95 -2.67 2.90
CA ASP A 155 21.49 -2.39 1.56
C ASP A 155 21.67 -3.68 0.71
N ILE A 156 20.88 -4.74 1.00
CA ILE A 156 21.08 -6.09 0.45
C ILE A 156 20.97 -6.15 -1.08
N LEU A 157 20.20 -5.23 -1.67
CA LEU A 157 20.01 -5.12 -3.11
C LEU A 157 21.04 -4.22 -3.80
N SER A 158 21.85 -3.45 -3.05
CA SER A 158 22.84 -2.53 -3.61
C SER A 158 23.80 -3.18 -4.61
N PRO A 159 24.32 -4.42 -4.40
CA PRO A 159 25.22 -5.07 -5.35
C PRO A 159 24.58 -5.39 -6.70
N TYR A 160 23.25 -5.51 -6.76
CA TYR A 160 22.51 -5.85 -7.97
C TYR A 160 22.04 -4.61 -8.74
N ILE A 161 22.19 -3.41 -8.16
CA ILE A 161 21.72 -2.14 -8.71
C ILE A 161 22.87 -1.33 -9.34
N SER A 162 24.12 -1.50 -8.89
CA SER A 162 25.27 -0.84 -9.51
C SER A 162 25.85 -1.68 -10.66
N GLU A 163 25.69 -1.22 -11.89
CA GLU A 163 26.34 -1.81 -13.08
C GLU A 163 27.89 -1.74 -13.06
N GLU A 164 28.50 -1.03 -12.10
CA GLU A 164 29.95 -0.79 -12.07
C GLU A 164 30.82 -2.04 -11.80
N LYS A 165 30.27 -3.18 -11.36
CA LYS A 165 31.08 -4.40 -11.12
C LYS A 165 31.20 -5.36 -12.30
N VAL A 166 30.46 -5.16 -13.39
CA VAL A 166 30.50 -6.10 -14.53
C VAL A 166 31.61 -5.76 -15.54
N LEU A 167 32.26 -4.60 -15.40
CA LEU A 167 33.35 -4.15 -16.29
C LEU A 167 34.76 -4.25 -15.70
N GLU A 168 34.91 -4.50 -14.39
CA GLU A 168 36.23 -4.70 -13.77
C GLU A 168 36.68 -6.17 -13.70
N GLU A 169 35.82 -7.12 -14.12
CA GLU A 169 36.12 -8.56 -14.18
C GLU A 169 36.28 -9.12 -15.61
N LYS A 170 36.55 -8.28 -16.61
CA LYS A 170 36.93 -8.71 -17.97
C LYS A 170 38.29 -8.14 -18.38
#